data_AF-A0A257PVL7-F1
#
_entry.id   AF-A0A257PVL7-F1
#
_cell.length_a   1.000
_cell.length_b   1.000
_cell.length_c   1.000
_cell.angle_alpha   90.00
_cell.angle_beta   90.00
_cell.angle_gamma   90.00
#
_symmetry.space_group_name_H-M   'P 1'
#
loop_
_entity.id
_entity.type
_entity.pdbx_description
1 polymer ?
#
loop_
_entity_poly.entity_id
_entity_poly.type
_entity_poly.pdbx_seq_one_letter_code
_entity_poly.pdbx_strand_id
1 'polypeptide(L)'
;MPMPPHTPVLHSRLPQVGTTIFTIMSALAQQHGAINLGQGFPDFACDPKLIDAVDAAMRSGANQYPPMAGVPQLRQAVAEKIAVLYDHRYDADTEITITAGATQAIFTALLAVVHPGEEVIVLTPCYDSYLPNIALCGGVA
;
A
#
# COMPACT_ATOMS: atom_id res chain seq x y z
N MET A 1 18.14 42.59 14.53
CA MET A 1 17.16 42.05 13.57
C MET A 1 17.09 40.55 13.75
N PRO A 2 15.91 39.94 13.87
CA PRO A 2 15.79 38.48 13.84
C PRO A 2 16.12 37.98 12.43
N MET A 3 16.98 36.97 12.30
CA MET A 3 17.25 36.31 11.02
C MET A 3 15.97 35.63 10.52
N PRO A 4 15.62 35.73 9.23
CA PRO A 4 14.50 34.99 8.67
C PRO A 4 14.76 33.48 8.86
N PRO A 5 13.74 32.69 9.20
CA PRO A 5 13.90 31.24 9.29
C PRO A 5 14.32 30.69 7.92
N HIS A 6 15.55 30.17 7.84
CA HIS A 6 16.03 29.46 6.66
C HIS A 6 15.51 28.03 6.73
N THR A 7 14.45 27.73 5.96
CA THR A 7 14.04 26.35 5.75
C THR A 7 15.16 25.61 5.00
N PRO A 8 15.66 24.47 5.52
CA PRO A 8 16.68 23.69 4.82
C PRO A 8 16.19 23.27 3.43
N VAL A 9 17.09 23.29 2.44
CA VAL A 9 16.79 22.74 1.11
C VAL A 9 16.74 21.22 1.22
N LEU A 10 15.59 20.64 0.93
CA LEU A 10 15.41 19.18 0.90
C LEU A 10 15.80 18.64 -0.48
N HIS A 11 16.83 17.80 -0.52
CA HIS A 11 17.20 17.05 -1.71
C HIS A 11 16.41 15.74 -1.75
N SER A 12 15.42 15.66 -2.65
CA SER A 12 14.59 14.46 -2.79
C SER A 12 15.38 13.29 -3.35
N ARG A 13 15.14 12.07 -2.82
CA ARG A 13 15.57 10.81 -3.44
C ARG A 13 14.76 10.45 -4.69
N LEU A 14 13.66 11.17 -4.92
CA LEU A 14 12.75 11.00 -6.05
C LEU A 14 12.49 12.37 -6.71
N PRO A 15 13.50 13.03 -7.31
CA PRO A 15 13.34 14.37 -7.87
C PRO A 15 12.44 14.39 -9.12
N GLN A 16 12.23 13.23 -9.75
CA GLN A 16 11.45 13.08 -10.99
C GLN A 16 10.03 12.53 -10.77
N VAL A 17 9.66 12.21 -9.52
CA VAL A 17 8.32 11.70 -9.23
C VAL A 17 7.39 12.89 -9.01
N GLY A 18 6.45 13.07 -9.94
CA GLY A 18 5.40 14.08 -9.88
C GLY A 18 4.09 13.53 -9.33
N THR A 19 3.04 14.35 -9.42
CA THR A 19 1.67 13.93 -9.12
C THR A 19 1.20 12.85 -10.10
N THR A 20 0.56 11.80 -9.59
CA THR A 20 0.09 10.70 -10.45
C THR A 20 -1.09 11.14 -11.32
N ILE A 21 -1.26 10.49 -12.47
CA ILE A 21 -2.38 10.79 -13.39
C ILE A 21 -3.74 10.58 -12.70
N PHE A 22 -3.83 9.65 -11.75
CA PHE A 22 -5.05 9.38 -10.99
C PHE A 22 -5.50 10.58 -10.16
N THR A 23 -4.57 11.29 -9.51
CA THR A 23 -4.89 12.51 -8.76
C THR A 23 -5.35 13.61 -9.70
N ILE A 24 -4.66 13.81 -10.82
CA ILE A 24 -4.98 14.86 -11.79
C ILE A 24 -6.37 14.61 -12.39
N MET A 25 -6.63 13.39 -12.88
CA MET A 25 -7.90 13.05 -13.54
C MET A 25 -9.09 13.09 -12.58
N SER A 26 -8.90 12.66 -11.33
CA SER A 26 -9.96 12.72 -10.32
C SER A 26 -10.36 14.17 -9.99
N ALA A 27 -9.37 15.06 -9.87
CA ALA A 27 -9.62 16.48 -9.63
C ALA A 27 -10.34 17.14 -10.82
N LEU A 28 -9.93 16.83 -12.05
CA LEU A 28 -10.59 17.33 -13.25
C LEU A 28 -12.02 16.82 -13.39
N ALA A 29 -12.26 15.53 -13.12
CA ALA A 29 -13.60 14.96 -13.17
C ALA A 29 -14.54 15.69 -12.19
N GLN A 30 -14.07 15.96 -10.97
CA GLN A 30 -14.83 16.73 -9.99
C GLN A 30 -15.06 18.18 -10.44
N GLN A 31 -14.02 18.86 -10.94
CA GLN A 31 -14.11 20.25 -11.40
C GLN A 31 -15.14 20.43 -12.53
N HIS A 32 -15.26 19.43 -13.41
CA HIS A 32 -16.15 19.48 -14.57
C HIS A 32 -17.47 18.75 -14.39
N GLY A 33 -17.73 18.16 -13.22
CA GLY A 33 -18.93 17.34 -12.98
C GLY A 33 -19.01 16.12 -13.90
N ALA A 34 -17.86 15.59 -14.33
CA ALA A 34 -17.80 14.44 -15.22
C ALA A 34 -17.95 13.12 -14.45
N ILE A 35 -18.47 12.10 -15.12
CA ILE A 35 -18.46 10.72 -14.60
C ILE A 35 -17.01 10.23 -14.60
N ASN A 36 -16.49 9.88 -13.42
CA ASN A 36 -15.10 9.44 -13.28
C ASN A 36 -14.98 7.92 -13.47
N LEU A 37 -14.69 7.48 -14.69
CA LEU A 37 -14.38 6.08 -15.00
C LEU A 37 -12.88 5.74 -14.92
N GLY A 38 -12.03 6.70 -14.50
CA GLY A 38 -10.59 6.52 -14.38
C GLY A 38 -10.13 6.09 -12.99
N GLN A 39 -11.03 6.07 -12.01
CA GLN A 39 -10.72 5.80 -10.61
C GLN A 39 -10.84 4.31 -10.31
N GLY A 40 -9.78 3.72 -9.75
CA GLY A 40 -9.67 2.28 -9.49
C GLY A 40 -10.31 1.81 -8.19
N PHE A 41 -11.32 2.51 -7.65
CA PHE A 41 -12.05 2.07 -6.46
C PHE A 41 -13.56 2.00 -6.71
N PRO A 42 -14.29 1.15 -5.96
CA PRO A 42 -15.74 1.06 -6.07
C PRO A 42 -16.45 2.36 -5.72
N ASP A 43 -17.52 2.70 -6.46
CA ASP A 43 -18.44 3.80 -6.17
C ASP A 43 -19.65 3.36 -5.32
N PHE A 44 -19.64 2.12 -4.83
CA PHE A 44 -20.63 1.54 -3.93
C PHE A 44 -20.02 1.16 -2.57
N ALA A 45 -20.87 1.04 -1.55
CA ALA A 45 -20.45 0.69 -0.20
C ALA A 45 -19.96 -0.76 -0.09
N CYS A 46 -19.09 -1.05 0.89
CA CYS A 46 -18.74 -2.41 1.23
C CYS A 46 -19.90 -3.17 1.89
N ASP A 47 -19.77 -4.50 2.03
CA ASP A 47 -20.74 -5.32 2.76
C ASP A 47 -20.93 -4.77 4.20
N PRO A 48 -22.18 -4.48 4.64
CA PRO A 48 -22.46 -3.98 5.99
C PRO A 48 -21.89 -4.83 7.11
N LYS A 49 -21.77 -6.16 6.90
CA LYS A 49 -21.20 -7.07 7.89
C LYS A 49 -19.77 -6.68 8.29
N LEU A 50 -18.99 -6.13 7.35
CA LEU A 50 -17.64 -5.65 7.64
C LEU A 50 -17.66 -4.42 8.55
N ILE A 51 -18.58 -3.49 8.30
CA ILE A 51 -18.76 -2.28 9.10
C ILE A 51 -19.16 -2.67 10.53
N ASP A 52 -20.14 -3.56 10.66
CA ASP A 52 -20.62 -4.05 11.96
C ASP A 52 -19.51 -4.76 12.75
N ALA A 53 -18.69 -5.58 12.09
CA ALA A 53 -17.57 -6.28 12.72
C ALA A 53 -16.48 -5.31 13.22
N VAL A 54 -16.19 -4.25 12.44
CA VAL A 54 -15.23 -3.21 12.84
C VAL A 54 -15.77 -2.40 14.03
N ASP A 55 -17.03 -1.99 14.02
CA ASP A 55 -17.65 -1.26 15.15
C ASP A 55 -17.61 -2.12 16.43
N ALA A 56 -17.98 -3.39 16.34
CA ALA A 56 -17.91 -4.31 17.48
C ALA A 56 -16.49 -4.49 18.02
N ALA A 57 -15.49 -4.63 17.14
CA ALA A 57 -14.08 -4.74 17.54
C ALA A 57 -13.60 -3.47 18.26
N MET A 58 -13.93 -2.30 17.72
CA MET A 58 -13.56 -1.02 18.34
C MET A 58 -14.22 -0.82 19.70
N ARG A 59 -15.52 -1.14 19.82
CA ARG A 59 -16.29 -1.04 21.08
C ARG A 59 -15.84 -2.02 22.16
N SER A 60 -15.39 -3.21 21.76
CA SER A 60 -14.85 -4.21 22.70
C SER A 60 -13.42 -3.90 23.16
N GLY A 61 -12.82 -2.80 22.70
CA GLY A 61 -11.51 -2.34 23.16
C GLY A 61 -10.33 -2.88 22.35
N ALA A 62 -10.56 -3.49 21.18
CA ALA A 62 -9.52 -3.99 20.29
C ALA A 62 -8.78 -2.85 19.54
N ASN A 63 -8.27 -1.88 20.29
CA ASN A 63 -7.68 -0.62 19.80
C ASN A 63 -6.19 -0.49 20.15
N GLN A 64 -5.59 -1.51 20.76
CA GLN A 64 -4.16 -1.54 21.09
C GLN A 64 -3.35 -2.11 19.93
N TYR A 65 -2.02 -1.96 20.02
CA TYR A 65 -1.12 -2.47 18.99
C TYR A 65 -1.36 -3.96 18.72
N PRO A 66 -1.56 -4.35 17.44
CA PRO A 66 -1.54 -5.75 17.07
C PRO A 66 -0.10 -6.31 17.16
N PRO A 67 0.08 -7.64 17.18
CA PRO A 67 1.39 -8.23 16.98
C PRO A 67 2.03 -7.77 15.67
N MET A 68 3.36 -7.69 15.62
CA MET A 68 4.11 -7.10 14.50
C MET A 68 3.76 -7.72 13.14
N ALA A 69 3.70 -9.05 13.05
CA ALA A 69 3.34 -9.74 11.81
C ALA A 69 1.83 -9.67 11.48
N GLY A 70 1.01 -9.14 12.38
CA GLY A 70 -0.45 -9.08 12.27
C GLY A 70 -1.18 -9.96 13.28
N VAL A 71 -2.48 -9.71 13.42
CA VAL A 71 -3.37 -10.45 14.32
C VAL A 71 -3.38 -11.94 13.93
N PRO A 72 -3.16 -12.89 14.87
CA PRO A 72 -3.03 -14.31 14.54
C PRO A 72 -4.24 -14.89 13.81
N GLN A 73 -5.45 -14.51 14.22
CA GLN A 73 -6.70 -14.94 13.59
C GLN A 73 -6.79 -14.50 12.12
N LEU A 74 -6.31 -13.29 11.82
CA LEU A 74 -6.27 -12.80 10.45
C LEU A 74 -5.24 -13.56 9.61
N ARG A 75 -4.05 -13.84 10.15
CA ARG A 75 -3.03 -14.63 9.47
C ARG A 75 -3.52 -16.05 9.14
N GLN A 76 -4.18 -16.71 10.09
CA GLN A 76 -4.81 -18.03 9.86
C GLN A 76 -5.89 -17.98 8.77
N ALA A 77 -6.78 -16.98 8.82
CA ALA A 77 -7.81 -16.82 7.79
C ALA A 77 -7.23 -16.60 6.39
N VAL A 78 -6.10 -15.87 6.28
CA VAL A 78 -5.37 -15.72 5.00
C VAL A 78 -4.78 -17.05 4.55
N ALA A 79 -4.12 -17.81 5.43
CA ALA A 79 -3.56 -19.13 5.11
C ALA A 79 -4.63 -20.10 4.59
N GLU A 80 -5.78 -20.16 5.27
CA GLU A 80 -6.92 -20.99 4.88
C GLU A 80 -7.52 -20.56 3.53
N LYS A 81 -7.68 -19.25 3.31
CA LYS A 81 -8.18 -18.72 2.04
C LYS A 81 -7.27 -19.13 0.87
N ILE A 82 -5.95 -19.01 1.04
CA ILE A 82 -4.99 -19.41 0.01
C ILE A 82 -5.08 -20.92 -0.24
N ALA A 83 -5.15 -21.73 0.81
CA ALA A 83 -5.29 -23.18 0.67
C ALA A 83 -6.55 -23.57 -0.11
N VAL A 84 -7.69 -22.90 0.15
CA VAL A 84 -8.94 -23.15 -0.58
C VAL A 84 -8.85 -22.73 -2.05
N LEU A 85 -8.22 -21.58 -2.34
CA LEU A 85 -8.18 -21.03 -3.70
C LEU A 85 -7.13 -21.69 -4.59
N TYR A 86 -6.01 -22.12 -4.00
CA TYR A 86 -4.79 -22.48 -4.74
C TYR A 86 -4.21 -23.84 -4.34
N ASP A 87 -4.89 -24.61 -3.48
CA ASP A 87 -4.44 -25.93 -3.00
C ASP A 87 -3.03 -25.92 -2.39
N HIS A 88 -2.67 -24.80 -1.74
CA HIS A 88 -1.38 -24.62 -1.09
C HIS A 88 -1.53 -23.98 0.29
N ARG A 89 -0.89 -24.57 1.29
CA ARG A 89 -0.98 -24.13 2.69
C ARG A 89 0.34 -23.53 3.15
N TYR A 90 0.31 -22.23 3.45
CA TYR A 90 1.39 -21.52 4.13
C TYR A 90 1.26 -21.65 5.65
N ASP A 91 2.40 -21.63 6.34
CA ASP A 91 2.51 -21.49 7.79
C ASP A 91 2.15 -20.05 8.20
N ALA A 92 1.06 -19.90 8.96
CA ALA A 92 0.55 -18.59 9.31
C ALA A 92 1.52 -17.77 10.18
N ASP A 93 2.38 -18.42 10.98
CA ASP A 93 3.29 -17.76 11.92
C ASP A 93 4.62 -17.33 11.30
N THR A 94 5.04 -18.00 10.22
CA THR A 94 6.36 -17.77 9.61
C THR A 94 6.31 -17.26 8.17
N GLU A 95 5.20 -17.48 7.45
CA GLU A 95 5.11 -17.17 6.01
C GLU A 95 4.05 -16.11 5.67
N ILE A 96 3.33 -15.57 6.67
CA ILE A 96 2.31 -14.54 6.48
C ILE A 96 2.58 -13.32 7.35
N THR A 97 2.73 -12.16 6.70
CA THR A 97 2.80 -10.85 7.33
C THR A 97 1.69 -9.95 6.81
N ILE A 98 0.90 -9.38 7.72
CA ILE A 98 -0.16 -8.41 7.41
C ILE A 98 0.44 -7.00 7.32
N THR A 99 0.07 -6.27 6.27
CA THR A 99 0.52 -4.90 6.03
C THR A 99 -0.67 -3.94 5.92
N ALA A 100 -0.40 -2.64 6.05
CA ALA A 100 -1.33 -1.55 5.77
C ALA A 100 -1.56 -1.41 4.25
N GLY A 101 -2.27 -2.38 3.69
CA GLY A 101 -2.57 -2.48 2.27
C GLY A 101 -1.44 -3.05 1.42
N ALA A 102 -1.77 -3.38 0.17
CA ALA A 102 -0.84 -3.98 -0.78
C ALA A 102 0.33 -3.07 -1.14
N THR A 103 0.11 -1.75 -1.19
CA THR A 103 1.16 -0.75 -1.48
C THR A 103 2.30 -0.83 -0.47
N GLN A 104 2.00 -0.99 0.83
CA GLN A 104 3.03 -1.18 1.85
C GLN A 104 3.71 -2.55 1.71
N ALA A 105 2.96 -3.62 1.39
CA ALA A 105 3.54 -4.95 1.16
C ALA A 105 4.61 -4.92 0.05
N ILE A 106 4.27 -4.31 -1.10
CA ILE A 106 5.18 -4.16 -2.24
C ILE A 106 6.45 -3.41 -1.82
N PHE A 107 6.30 -2.25 -1.16
CA PHE A 107 7.45 -1.47 -0.73
C PHE A 107 8.32 -2.23 0.28
N THR A 108 7.70 -2.91 1.25
CA THR A 108 8.40 -3.70 2.27
C THR A 108 9.18 -4.85 1.64
N ALA A 109 8.58 -5.55 0.68
CA ALA A 109 9.24 -6.64 -0.04
C ALA A 109 10.45 -6.14 -0.83
N LEU A 110 10.30 -5.05 -1.60
CA LEU A 110 11.41 -4.46 -2.35
C LEU A 110 12.54 -3.99 -1.42
N LEU A 111 12.20 -3.27 -0.35
CA LEU A 111 13.17 -2.77 0.61
C LEU A 111 13.93 -3.90 1.33
N ALA A 112 13.30 -5.06 1.50
CA ALA A 112 13.92 -6.20 2.17
C ALA A 112 14.94 -6.95 1.30
N VAL A 113 14.80 -6.91 -0.04
CA VAL A 113 15.58 -7.78 -0.94
C VAL A 113 16.38 -7.05 -2.02
N VAL A 114 16.07 -5.79 -2.33
CA VAL A 114 16.75 -5.03 -3.39
C VAL A 114 17.87 -4.19 -2.78
N HIS A 115 19.08 -4.40 -3.27
CA HIS A 115 20.26 -3.60 -2.94
C HIS A 115 20.56 -2.54 -4.01
N PRO A 116 21.28 -1.45 -3.66
CA PRO A 116 21.65 -0.43 -4.63
C PRO A 116 22.43 -0.99 -5.82
N GLY A 117 22.01 -0.64 -7.03
CA GLY A 117 22.59 -1.10 -8.28
C GLY A 117 22.05 -2.44 -8.82
N GLU A 118 21.19 -3.13 -8.07
CA GLU A 118 20.55 -4.36 -8.56
C GLU A 118 19.41 -4.06 -9.54
N GLU A 119 19.24 -4.95 -10.52
CA GLU A 119 18.20 -4.84 -11.54
C GLU A 119 16.89 -5.50 -11.09
N VAL A 120 15.76 -4.83 -11.32
CA VAL A 120 14.42 -5.32 -11.02
C VAL A 120 13.58 -5.29 -12.29
N ILE A 121 13.19 -6.47 -12.78
CA ILE A 121 12.39 -6.59 -14.01
C ILE A 121 10.96 -6.11 -13.74
N VAL A 122 10.48 -5.14 -14.54
CA VAL A 122 9.11 -4.62 -14.49
C VAL A 122 8.36 -4.93 -15.79
N LEU A 123 7.21 -5.59 -15.68
CA LEU A 123 6.33 -5.86 -16.82
C LEU A 123 5.38 -4.68 -17.06
N THR A 124 5.40 -4.10 -18.27
CA THR A 124 4.60 -2.93 -18.62
C THR A 124 3.36 -3.28 -19.46
N PRO A 125 2.21 -2.58 -19.32
CA PRO A 125 1.97 -1.46 -18.39
C PRO A 125 1.91 -1.93 -16.93
N CYS A 126 2.51 -1.14 -16.03
CA CYS A 126 2.70 -1.51 -14.63
C CYS A 126 1.92 -0.61 -13.68
N TYR A 127 1.71 -1.07 -12.45
CA TYR A 127 1.21 -0.23 -11.37
C TYR A 127 2.24 0.86 -11.01
N ASP A 128 1.78 2.08 -10.78
CA ASP A 128 2.61 3.29 -10.65
C ASP A 128 3.53 3.28 -9.43
N SER A 129 3.24 2.45 -8.41
CA SER A 129 4.08 2.33 -7.22
C SER A 129 5.41 1.58 -7.44
N TYR A 130 5.55 0.76 -8.49
CA TYR A 130 6.70 -0.12 -8.63
C TYR A 130 8.01 0.66 -8.87
N LEU A 131 8.04 1.52 -9.89
CA LEU A 131 9.25 2.24 -10.29
C LEU A 131 9.78 3.20 -9.19
N PRO A 132 8.93 4.02 -8.52
CA PRO A 132 9.40 4.85 -7.43
C PRO A 132 9.95 4.04 -6.24
N ASN A 133 9.36 2.89 -5.95
CA ASN A 133 9.81 2.03 -4.86
C ASN A 133 11.16 1.39 -5.17
N ILE A 134 11.37 0.91 -6.41
CA ILE A 134 12.66 0.37 -6.86
C ILE A 134 13.75 1.45 -6.78
N ALA A 135 13.46 2.65 -7.30
CA ALA A 135 14.39 3.78 -7.26
C ALA A 135 14.74 4.19 -5.82
N LEU A 136 13.79 4.17 -4.87
CA LEU A 136 14.04 4.43 -3.46
C LEU A 136 14.97 3.40 -2.80
N CYS A 137 14.95 2.15 -3.26
CA CYS A 137 15.87 1.11 -2.83
C CYS A 137 17.26 1.23 -3.50
N GLY A 138 17.41 2.14 -4.48
CA GLY A 138 18.62 2.31 -5.28
C GLY A 138 18.75 1.27 -6.40
N GLY A 139 17.71 0.49 -6.66
CA GLY A 139 17.67 -0.47 -7.76
C GLY A 139 17.47 0.22 -9.12
N VAL A 140 17.71 -0.53 -10.18
CA VAL A 140 17.53 -0.14 -11.58
C VAL A 140 16.36 -0.95 -12.15
N ALA A 141 15.39 -0.28 -12.77
CA ALA A 141 14.21 -0.89 -13.36
C ALA A 141 14.21 -0.78 -14.88
#